data_AF-A0A2E9CMH5-F1
#
_entry.id   AF-A0A2E9CMH5-F1
#
_cell.length_a   1.000
_cell.length_b   1.000
_cell.length_c   1.000
_cell.angle_alpha   90.00
_cell.angle_beta   90.00
_cell.angle_gamma   90.00
#
_symmetry.space_group_name_H-M   'P 1'
#
loop_
_entity.id
_entity.type
_entity.pdbx_description
1 polymer ?
#
loop_
_entity_poly.entity_id
_entity_poly.type
_entity_poly.pdbx_seq_one_letter_code
_entity_poly.pdbx_strand_id
1 'polypeptide(L)' 'MPKLSGAEIVMTGMPGMPNHRMAVTGFKTSVEGDKTLVLTLAKPLMAGSYQVAWHVVSTDTHRIQGNLAFTVK' A
#
# COMPACT_ATOMS: atom_id res chain seq x y z
N MET A 1 7.82 16.11 11.54
CA MET A 1 6.36 16.03 11.30
C MET A 1 6.03 14.61 10.89
N PRO A 2 4.97 13.96 11.40
CA PRO A 2 4.47 12.74 10.78
C PRO A 2 4.19 13.06 9.32
N LYS A 3 4.74 12.28 8.38
CA LYS A 3 4.34 12.40 6.98
C LYS A 3 2.86 12.03 6.93
N LEU A 4 1.99 12.99 6.63
CA LEU A 4 0.53 12.80 6.57
C LEU A 4 0.08 11.94 5.36
N SER A 5 1.04 11.35 4.65
CA SER A 5 0.89 10.48 3.50
C SER A 5 1.24 9.04 3.89
N GLY A 6 0.47 8.07 3.42
CA GLY A 6 0.57 6.68 3.83
C GLY A 6 -0.21 5.73 2.94
N ALA A 7 -0.12 4.44 3.24
CA ALA A 7 -1.00 3.45 2.63
C ALA A 7 -1.23 2.27 3.57
N GLU A 8 -2.23 1.47 3.23
CA GLU A 8 -2.51 0.15 3.78
C GLU A 8 -2.45 -0.87 2.64
N ILE A 9 -1.86 -2.03 2.88
CA ILE A 9 -1.80 -3.12 1.91
C ILE A 9 -2.54 -4.31 2.50
N VAL A 10 -3.51 -4.85 1.74
CA VAL A 10 -4.29 -6.02 2.13
C VAL A 10 -4.18 -7.07 1.04
N MET A 11 -3.83 -8.31 1.40
CA MET A 11 -3.99 -9.47 0.55
C MET A 11 -5.48 -9.81 0.46
N THR A 12 -6.00 -9.87 -0.76
CA THR A 12 -7.42 -10.11 -1.06
C THR A 12 -7.72 -11.55 -1.51
N GLY A 13 -6.68 -12.35 -1.76
CA GLY A 13 -6.79 -13.74 -2.18
C GLY A 13 -5.43 -14.39 -2.38
N MET A 14 -5.36 -15.70 -2.18
CA MET A 14 -4.18 -16.53 -2.45
C MET A 14 -4.58 -17.77 -3.26
N PRO A 15 -3.62 -18.48 -3.90
CA PRO A 15 -3.94 -19.70 -4.64
C PRO A 15 -4.75 -20.69 -3.80
N GLY A 16 -5.90 -21.12 -4.30
CA GLY A 16 -6.81 -22.03 -3.59
C GLY A 16 -7.72 -21.38 -2.53
N MET A 17 -7.60 -20.08 -2.25
CA MET A 17 -8.42 -19.38 -1.26
C MET A 17 -8.83 -17.97 -1.76
N PRO A 18 -9.96 -17.84 -2.47
CA PRO A 18 -10.49 -16.55 -2.89
C PRO A 18 -11.12 -15.79 -1.71
N ASN A 19 -11.23 -14.46 -1.82
CA ASN A 19 -11.86 -13.56 -0.83
C ASN A 19 -11.21 -13.60 0.55
N HIS A 20 -9.90 -13.82 0.59
CA HIS A 20 -9.12 -13.76 1.82
C HIS A 20 -8.81 -12.30 2.18
N ARG A 21 -8.69 -11.96 3.47
CA ARG A 21 -8.29 -10.61 3.88
C ARG A 21 -7.22 -10.68 4.95
N MET A 22 -5.99 -10.37 4.56
CA MET A 22 -4.85 -10.28 5.47
C MET A 22 -4.11 -8.97 5.29
N ALA A 23 -3.96 -8.21 6.38
CA ALA A 23 -3.14 -7.01 6.38
C ALA A 23 -1.66 -7.38 6.24
N VAL A 24 -0.98 -6.75 5.29
CA VAL A 24 0.48 -6.79 5.19
C VAL A 24 1.02 -5.78 6.20
N THR A 25 1.85 -6.23 7.13
CA THR A 25 2.38 -5.39 8.22
C THR A 25 3.90 -5.26 8.12
N GLY A 26 4.45 -4.28 8.83
CA GLY A 26 5.90 -4.10 8.96
C GLY A 26 6.60 -3.45 7.75
N PHE A 27 5.87 -3.04 6.71
CA PHE A 27 6.44 -2.21 5.65
C PHE A 27 6.67 -0.77 6.13
N LYS A 28 7.62 -0.08 5.50
CA LYS A 28 7.90 1.34 5.74
C LYS A 28 7.31 2.17 4.62
N THR A 29 6.85 3.37 4.96
CA THR A 29 6.35 4.34 3.98
C THR A 29 7.28 5.55 3.97
N SER A 30 7.67 6.00 2.79
CA SER A 30 8.40 7.24 2.60
C SER A 30 7.91 7.99 1.39
N VAL A 31 7.82 9.31 1.50
CA VAL A 31 7.74 10.20 0.33
C VAL A 31 9.15 10.51 -0.13
N GLU A 32 9.45 10.25 -1.41
CA GLU A 32 10.68 10.58 -2.12
C GLU A 32 10.41 11.74 -3.08
N GLY A 33 11.23 12.79 -2.98
CA GLY A 33 10.97 14.06 -3.67
C GLY A 33 9.61 14.64 -3.29
N ASP A 34 8.86 15.08 -4.30
CA ASP A 34 7.54 15.72 -4.20
C ASP A 34 6.40 14.88 -4.80
N LYS A 35 6.73 13.77 -5.48
CA LYS A 35 5.77 13.06 -6.37
C LYS A 35 5.72 11.55 -6.19
N THR A 36 6.56 10.97 -5.33
CA THR A 36 6.66 9.51 -5.20
C THR A 36 6.40 9.05 -3.78
N LEU A 37 5.39 8.19 -3.61
CA LEU A 37 5.14 7.45 -2.37
C LEU A 37 5.74 6.04 -2.50
N VAL A 38 6.75 5.75 -1.69
CA VAL A 38 7.46 4.46 -1.65
C VAL A 38 6.97 3.64 -0.47
N LEU A 39 6.59 2.39 -0.74
CA LEU A 39 6.28 1.37 0.26
C LEU A 39 7.36 0.29 0.24
N THR A 40 8.23 0.29 1.25
CA THR A 40 9.33 -0.69 1.38
C THR A 40 8.86 -1.86 2.23
N LEU A 41 8.65 -3.01 1.60
CA LEU A 41 8.22 -4.23 2.27
C LEU A 41 9.35 -4.83 3.11
N ALA A 42 9.03 -5.31 4.32
CA ALA A 42 10.01 -6.00 5.17
C ALA A 42 10.31 -7.43 4.69
N LYS A 43 9.40 -8.04 3.93
CA LYS A 43 9.50 -9.37 3.36
C LYS A 43 8.85 -9.40 1.97
N PRO A 44 9.27 -10.30 1.07
CA PRO A 44 8.58 -10.51 -0.19
C PRO A 44 7.09 -10.83 0.02
N LEU A 45 6.24 -10.36 -0.89
CA LEU A 45 4.83 -10.75 -0.91
C LEU A 45 4.70 -12.17 -1.43
N MET A 46 3.78 -12.92 -0.84
CA MET A 46 3.39 -14.23 -1.36
C MET A 46 2.59 -14.08 -2.66
N ALA A 47 2.56 -15.11 -3.50
CA ALA A 47 1.68 -15.14 -4.66
C ALA A 47 0.21 -14.97 -4.23
N GLY A 48 -0.52 -14.11 -4.92
CA GLY A 48 -1.88 -13.72 -4.54
C GLY A 48 -2.30 -12.36 -5.08
N SER A 49 -3.57 -12.01 -4.85
CA SER A 49 -4.12 -10.70 -5.17
C SER A 49 -4.02 -9.77 -3.97
N TYR A 50 -3.77 -8.49 -4.24
CA TYR A 50 -3.56 -7.46 -3.24
C TYR A 50 -4.28 -6.18 -3.62
N GLN A 51 -4.59 -5.37 -2.61
CA GLN A 51 -5.11 -4.02 -2.74
C GLN A 51 -4.29 -3.08 -1.85
N VAL A 52 -3.84 -1.97 -2.42
CA VAL A 52 -3.22 -0.85 -1.71
C VAL A 52 -4.22 0.29 -1.62
N ALA A 53 -4.64 0.65 -0.41
CA ALA A 53 -5.39 1.88 -0.17
C ALA A 53 -4.39 2.97 0.26
N TRP A 54 -4.16 3.97 -0.59
CA TRP A 54 -3.15 5.00 -0.35
C TRP A 54 -3.80 6.37 -0.15
N HIS A 55 -3.06 7.24 0.53
CA HIS A 55 -3.37 8.66 0.64
C HIS A 55 -2.10 9.50 0.65
N VAL A 56 -2.17 10.68 0.05
CA VAL A 56 -1.09 11.65 -0.01
C VAL A 56 -1.66 13.01 0.40
N VAL A 57 -0.93 13.73 1.25
CA VAL A 57 -1.19 15.13 1.56
C VAL A 57 -0.15 15.97 0.83
N SER A 58 -0.63 16.82 -0.07
CA SER A 58 0.19 17.73 -0.88
C SER A 58 0.64 18.95 -0.07
N THR A 59 1.55 19.75 -0.63
CA THR A 59 2.08 20.98 0.00
C THR A 59 1.01 22.04 0.23
N ASP A 60 -0.08 22.00 -0.54
CA ASP A 60 -1.28 22.82 -0.38
C ASP A 60 -2.27 22.26 0.67
N THR A 61 -1.87 21.25 1.44
CA THR A 61 -2.63 20.58 2.51
C THR A 61 -3.83 19.75 2.05
N HIS A 62 -4.10 19.66 0.75
CA HIS A 62 -5.15 18.79 0.24
C HIS A 62 -4.75 17.31 0.35
N ARG A 63 -5.67 16.50 0.87
CA ARG A 63 -5.56 15.05 0.92
C ARG A 63 -6.19 14.45 -0.32
N ILE A 64 -5.40 13.67 -1.06
CA ILE A 64 -5.85 12.86 -2.19
C ILE A 64 -5.67 11.39 -1.78
N GLN A 65 -6.61 10.53 -2.16
CA GLN A 65 -6.56 9.11 -1.85
C GLN A 65 -7.05 8.27 -3.03
N GLY A 66 -6.65 7.01 -3.05
CA GLY A 66 -7.05 6.08 -4.09
C GLY A 66 -6.70 4.64 -3.73
N ASN A 67 -7.13 3.73 -4.59
CA ASN A 67 -6.87 2.31 -4.43
C ASN A 67 -6.13 1.77 -5.67
N LEU A 68 -5.16 0.89 -5.45
CA LEU A 68 -4.45 0.13 -6.47
C LEU A 68 -4.64 -1.36 -6.22
N ALA A 69 -5.19 -2.09 -7.18
CA ALA A 69 -5.28 -3.55 -7.12
C ALA A 69 -4.22 -4.18 -8.03
N PHE A 70 -3.53 -5.22 -7.55
CA PHE A 70 -2.52 -5.95 -8.32
C PHE A 70 -2.41 -7.40 -7.87
N THR A 71 -1.71 -8.22 -8.68
CA THR A 71 -1.46 -9.64 -8.39
C THR A 71 0.03 -9.92 -8.43
N VAL A 72 0.51 -10.68 -7.46
CA VAL A 72 1.87 -11.25 -7.42
C VAL A 72 1.79 -12.69 -7.92
N LYS A 73 2.66 -13.06 -8.87
CA LYS A 73 2.74 -14.41 -9.46
C LYS A 73 3.98 -15.13 -8.95
#